data_AF-A0A0P7D2B9-F1
#
_entry.id   AF-A0A0P7D2B9-F1
#
_cell.length_a   1.000
_cell.length_b   1.000
_cell.length_c   1.000
_cell.angle_alpha   90.00
_cell.angle_beta   90.00
_cell.angle_gamma   90.00
#
_symmetry.space_group_name_H-M   'P 1'
#
loop_
_entity.id
_entity.type
_entity.pdbx_description
1 polymer ?
#
loop_
_entity_poly.entity_id
_entity_poly.type
_entity_poly.pdbx_seq_one_letter_code
_entity_poly.pdbx_strand_id
1 'polypeptide(L)'
;MLEQYAETAYRGKQAAKFRNEIATDERESMYCRYQSKQAQFPRGNVLGHCFDNSQILEYKMNLSGTANRHRSILSQGKNRLELPLASEAVSFIDNLTFFWGVIHIYVLFLLIAFPVASLFLGDIGEAFNSYIFLLPIWCFSKILNCGIWPYFRPNFKLAVIFERKTGIVKVPRKGSKSFSYLSFEQFNAHYKATHNPKSGFPHRGFTLLHYKENRHYDVAYNNEITCSFHHWELLQNFMDVTQPLADIPQFEYYREFDKTTAEFDKANGRPKYFWYRVERKFAKQMNKEALKLSKEFDNEEQLDNLLMGKPIKKLNPPEIFKFPWKYAENIKPESEIKFGKTAWQKFTSFLMIDL
;
A
#
# COMPACT_ATOMS: atom_id res chain seq x y z
N MET A 1 13.94 -2.97 23.33
CA MET A 1 14.69 -3.96 22.53
C MET A 1 13.90 -4.24 21.26
N LEU A 2 14.56 -4.34 20.11
CA LEU A 2 13.89 -4.73 18.86
C LEU A 2 13.51 -6.20 18.94
N GLU A 3 12.29 -6.54 18.49
CA GLU A 3 11.80 -7.92 18.51
C GLU A 3 12.62 -8.79 17.53
N GLN A 4 12.86 -10.05 17.93
CA GLN A 4 13.54 -11.03 17.09
C GLN A 4 12.61 -11.56 15.98
N TYR A 5 13.20 -11.97 14.86
CA TYR A 5 12.47 -12.66 13.80
C TYR A 5 12.20 -14.11 14.18
N ALA A 6 11.04 -14.64 13.75
CA ALA A 6 10.75 -16.05 13.90
C ALA A 6 11.68 -16.90 13.02
N GLU A 7 11.86 -18.17 13.37
CA GLU A 7 12.62 -19.11 12.53
C GLU A 7 11.99 -19.29 11.14
N THR A 8 10.67 -19.16 11.05
CA THR A 8 9.88 -19.24 9.81
C THR A 8 9.97 -17.97 8.95
N ALA A 9 10.64 -16.91 9.42
CA ALA A 9 10.79 -15.69 8.66
C ALA A 9 11.48 -15.96 7.31
N TYR A 10 11.01 -15.29 6.27
CA TYR A 10 11.56 -15.49 4.92
C TYR A 10 12.96 -14.88 4.82
N ARG A 11 13.92 -15.66 4.32
CA ARG A 11 15.36 -15.29 4.25
C ARG A 11 15.88 -15.22 2.81
N GLY A 12 15.02 -14.81 1.88
CA GLY A 12 15.40 -14.61 0.48
C GLY A 12 15.52 -15.89 -0.36
N LYS A 13 15.31 -17.08 0.22
CA LYS A 13 15.42 -18.37 -0.49
C LYS A 13 14.06 -19.06 -0.58
N GLN A 14 13.80 -19.65 -1.74
CA GLN A 14 12.61 -20.46 -2.02
C GLN A 14 13.00 -21.88 -2.41
N ALA A 15 12.43 -22.88 -1.73
CA ALA A 15 12.57 -24.28 -2.04
C ALA A 15 12.03 -24.58 -3.44
N ALA A 16 12.75 -25.42 -4.18
CA ALA A 16 12.43 -25.75 -5.57
C ALA A 16 11.01 -26.32 -5.75
N LYS A 17 10.52 -27.09 -4.78
CA LYS A 17 9.16 -27.67 -4.80
C LYS A 17 8.07 -26.63 -5.03
N PHE A 18 8.20 -25.43 -4.45
CA PHE A 18 7.17 -24.39 -4.61
C PHE A 18 7.11 -23.81 -6.01
N ARG A 19 8.15 -23.99 -6.83
CA ARG A 19 8.17 -23.62 -8.25
C ARG A 19 7.85 -24.78 -9.17
N ASN A 20 8.27 -25.99 -8.80
CA ASN A 20 8.20 -27.15 -9.68
C ASN A 20 6.88 -27.93 -9.53
N GLU A 21 6.26 -27.91 -8.35
CA GLU A 21 5.05 -28.68 -8.03
C GLU A 21 3.81 -27.77 -7.98
N ILE A 22 3.71 -26.81 -8.91
CA ILE A 22 2.55 -25.92 -8.98
C ILE A 22 1.33 -26.70 -9.44
N ALA A 23 0.27 -26.69 -8.62
CA ALA A 23 -1.01 -27.29 -9.00
C ALA A 23 -1.61 -26.48 -10.15
N THR A 24 -1.68 -27.05 -11.36
CA THR A 24 -2.26 -26.38 -12.53
C THR A 24 -3.73 -26.72 -12.72
N ASP A 25 -4.06 -28.02 -12.73
CA ASP A 25 -5.41 -28.51 -13.05
C ASP A 25 -6.19 -29.05 -11.83
N GLU A 26 -5.50 -29.29 -10.71
CA GLU A 26 -6.10 -29.81 -9.45
C GLU A 26 -6.89 -28.74 -8.66
N ARG A 27 -6.87 -27.49 -9.10
CA ARG A 27 -7.48 -26.37 -8.38
C ARG A 27 -8.98 -26.28 -8.64
N GLU A 28 -9.77 -26.12 -7.59
CA GLU A 28 -11.22 -25.91 -7.71
C GLU A 28 -11.60 -24.60 -8.44
N SER A 29 -10.85 -23.52 -8.22
CA SER A 29 -11.13 -22.22 -8.83
C SER A 29 -10.66 -22.19 -10.29
N MET A 30 -11.58 -21.96 -11.23
CA MET A 30 -11.26 -21.76 -12.65
C MET A 30 -10.25 -20.62 -12.84
N TYR A 31 -10.43 -19.51 -12.13
CA TYR A 31 -9.50 -18.38 -12.15
C TYR A 31 -8.08 -18.81 -11.72
N CYS A 32 -7.96 -19.51 -10.58
CA CYS A 32 -6.65 -19.94 -10.10
C CYS A 32 -6.02 -21.01 -11.02
N ARG A 33 -6.81 -21.89 -11.63
CA ARG A 33 -6.33 -22.83 -12.67
C ARG A 33 -5.71 -22.07 -13.84
N TYR A 34 -6.44 -21.12 -14.43
CA TYR A 34 -5.93 -20.32 -15.53
C TYR A 34 -4.67 -19.54 -15.15
N GLN A 35 -4.71 -18.90 -13.98
CA GLN A 35 -3.62 -18.05 -13.51
C GLN A 35 -2.34 -18.84 -13.23
N SER A 36 -2.45 -20.07 -12.72
CA SER A 36 -1.30 -20.95 -12.46
C SER A 36 -0.51 -21.35 -13.71
N LYS A 37 -1.14 -21.24 -14.89
CA LYS A 37 -0.52 -21.52 -16.21
C LYS A 37 0.17 -20.30 -16.81
N GLN A 38 -0.01 -19.11 -16.23
CA GLN A 38 0.61 -17.88 -16.73
C GLN A 38 2.11 -17.83 -16.38
N ALA A 39 2.86 -17.08 -17.19
CA ALA A 39 4.28 -16.82 -16.99
C ALA A 39 4.57 -16.31 -15.57
N GLN A 40 5.70 -16.72 -14.99
CA GLN A 40 6.07 -16.35 -13.63
C GLN A 40 7.14 -15.27 -13.62
N PHE A 41 6.93 -14.23 -12.82
CA PHE A 41 7.98 -13.27 -12.53
C PHE A 41 9.13 -13.97 -11.78
N PRO A 42 10.39 -13.73 -12.18
CA PRO A 42 11.54 -14.30 -11.48
C PRO A 42 11.62 -13.78 -10.05
N ARG A 43 12.12 -14.62 -9.14
CA ARG A 43 12.55 -14.18 -7.81
C ARG A 43 13.95 -13.56 -7.87
N GLY A 44 14.20 -12.60 -6.98
CA GLY A 44 15.42 -11.81 -6.93
C GLY A 44 15.30 -10.47 -7.65
N ASN A 45 16.45 -9.80 -7.77
CA ASN A 45 16.54 -8.46 -8.35
C ASN A 45 16.60 -8.54 -9.89
N VAL A 46 15.67 -7.83 -10.52
CA VAL A 46 15.59 -7.55 -11.96
C VAL A 46 15.82 -6.07 -12.20
N LEU A 47 15.06 -5.20 -11.56
CA LEU A 47 15.28 -3.75 -11.57
C LEU A 47 16.28 -3.34 -10.49
N GLY A 48 16.29 -4.07 -9.37
CA GLY A 48 17.21 -3.85 -8.25
C GLY A 48 16.84 -2.66 -7.36
N HIS A 49 15.65 -2.09 -7.52
CA HIS A 49 15.14 -1.03 -6.67
C HIS A 49 13.62 -1.07 -6.54
N CYS A 50 13.13 -0.60 -5.39
CA CYS A 50 11.71 -0.54 -5.08
C CYS A 50 11.16 0.89 -5.06
N PHE A 51 11.96 1.89 -5.45
CA PHE A 51 11.52 3.29 -5.47
C PHE A 51 10.43 3.52 -6.53
N ASP A 52 9.33 4.15 -6.11
CA ASP A 52 8.26 4.63 -6.96
C ASP A 52 7.80 6.02 -6.46
N ASN A 53 7.51 6.94 -7.39
CA ASN A 53 7.18 8.31 -7.03
C ASN A 53 5.87 8.45 -6.24
N SER A 54 4.93 7.50 -6.37
CA SER A 54 3.68 7.49 -5.60
C SER A 54 3.90 7.28 -4.10
N GLN A 55 5.02 6.65 -3.70
CA GLN A 55 5.40 6.43 -2.29
C GLN A 55 5.57 7.73 -1.51
N ILE A 56 5.80 8.85 -2.22
CA ILE A 56 5.84 10.20 -1.64
C ILE A 56 4.50 10.59 -1.00
N LEU A 57 3.39 10.07 -1.53
CA LEU A 57 2.06 10.34 -0.96
C LEU A 57 1.88 9.59 0.36
N GLU A 58 2.33 8.35 0.44
CA GLU A 58 2.13 7.50 1.61
C GLU A 58 2.83 8.02 2.85
N TYR A 59 4.06 8.51 2.72
CA TYR A 59 4.77 9.01 3.89
C TYR A 59 4.21 10.33 4.43
N LYS A 60 3.59 11.17 3.57
CA LYS A 60 2.89 12.37 4.05
C LYS A 60 1.76 11.99 4.99
N MET A 61 1.10 10.85 4.74
CA MET A 61 0.08 10.31 5.64
C MET A 61 0.68 9.88 6.99
N ASN A 62 1.90 9.34 7.01
CA ASN A 62 2.60 9.02 8.26
C ASN A 62 2.89 10.31 9.07
N LEU A 63 3.37 11.38 8.42
CA LEU A 63 3.64 12.66 9.08
C LEU A 63 2.39 13.29 9.70
N SER A 64 1.27 13.33 8.97
CA SER A 64 0.01 13.88 9.47
C SER A 64 -0.71 12.97 10.47
N GLY A 65 -0.19 11.76 10.74
CA GLY A 65 -0.90 10.74 11.53
C GLY A 65 -2.21 10.29 10.88
N THR A 66 -2.38 10.52 9.58
CA THR A 66 -3.51 10.03 8.76
C THR A 66 -3.16 8.72 8.06
N ALA A 67 -2.11 8.03 8.51
CA ALA A 67 -1.78 6.69 8.06
C ALA A 67 -2.93 5.75 8.45
N ASN A 68 -3.93 5.67 7.57
CA ASN A 68 -5.11 4.86 7.76
C ASN A 68 -4.72 3.37 7.78
N ARG A 69 -5.31 2.63 8.73
CA ARG A 69 -5.22 1.17 8.84
C ARG A 69 -5.59 0.42 7.54
N HIS A 70 -6.33 1.05 6.63
CA HIS A 70 -6.83 0.44 5.40
C HIS A 70 -5.98 0.74 4.15
N ARG A 71 -5.02 1.67 4.24
CA ARG A 71 -4.18 2.08 3.09
C ARG A 71 -2.68 2.03 3.37
N SER A 72 -2.27 1.84 4.62
CA SER A 72 -0.84 1.85 4.95
C SER A 72 -0.18 0.52 4.58
N ILE A 73 0.74 0.59 3.62
CA ILE A 73 1.65 -0.52 3.28
C ILE A 73 2.46 -0.96 4.50
N LEU A 74 2.49 -0.24 5.62
CA LEU A 74 2.87 -0.80 6.92
C LEU A 74 1.99 -0.24 8.04
N SER A 75 1.57 -1.05 9.01
CA SER A 75 0.86 -0.54 10.20
C SER A 75 1.86 -0.06 11.27
N GLN A 76 1.55 1.06 11.95
CA GLN A 76 2.39 1.62 13.02
C GLN A 76 2.79 0.52 14.03
N GLY A 77 4.09 0.20 14.08
CA GLY A 77 4.69 -0.67 15.09
C GLY A 77 4.56 -2.19 14.90
N LYS A 78 4.13 -2.73 13.75
CA LYS A 78 3.94 -4.20 13.59
C LYS A 78 4.72 -4.91 12.47
N ASN A 79 5.61 -4.27 11.71
CA ASN A 79 6.33 -4.88 10.57
C ASN A 79 5.41 -5.75 9.69
N ARG A 80 4.21 -5.22 9.43
CA ARG A 80 3.11 -5.85 8.72
C ARG A 80 2.70 -5.00 7.56
N LEU A 81 2.70 -5.59 6.38
CA LEU A 81 2.26 -4.96 5.15
C LEU A 81 0.82 -5.36 4.83
N GLU A 82 -0.10 -4.41 4.95
CA GLU A 82 -1.53 -4.61 4.67
C GLU A 82 -1.85 -4.07 3.28
N LEU A 83 -2.20 -4.97 2.36
CA LEU A 83 -2.55 -4.64 0.98
C LEU A 83 -4.04 -4.91 0.74
N PRO A 84 -4.83 -3.89 0.33
CA PRO A 84 -6.25 -4.08 0.09
C PRO A 84 -6.50 -5.08 -1.04
N LEU A 85 -7.56 -5.88 -0.90
CA LEU A 85 -8.00 -6.77 -1.97
C LEU A 85 -8.72 -5.97 -3.05
N ALA A 86 -8.47 -6.29 -4.31
CA ALA A 86 -9.33 -5.90 -5.41
C ALA A 86 -10.56 -6.84 -5.44
N SER A 87 -11.47 -6.71 -4.48
CA SER A 87 -12.66 -7.56 -4.34
C SER A 87 -13.96 -6.76 -4.29
N GLU A 88 -15.06 -7.37 -4.70
CA GLU A 88 -16.40 -6.76 -4.61
C GLU A 88 -16.75 -6.29 -3.20
N ALA A 89 -16.33 -7.03 -2.16
CA ALA A 89 -16.57 -6.66 -0.78
C ALA A 89 -15.83 -5.38 -0.37
N VAL A 90 -14.60 -5.18 -0.87
CA VAL A 90 -13.85 -3.93 -0.67
C VAL A 90 -14.56 -2.80 -1.40
N SER A 91 -14.89 -2.99 -2.67
CA SER A 91 -15.60 -2.00 -3.47
C SER A 91 -16.95 -1.61 -2.87
N PHE A 92 -17.71 -2.56 -2.33
CA PHE A 92 -18.99 -2.28 -1.67
C PHE A 92 -18.81 -1.43 -0.41
N ILE A 93 -17.85 -1.78 0.45
CA ILE A 93 -17.55 -1.03 1.67
C ILE A 93 -17.00 0.36 1.33
N ASP A 94 -16.14 0.47 0.32
CA ASP A 94 -15.61 1.75 -0.15
C ASP A 94 -16.72 2.63 -0.73
N ASN A 95 -17.63 2.08 -1.53
CA ASN A 95 -18.79 2.79 -2.05
C ASN A 95 -19.72 3.26 -0.93
N LEU A 96 -20.04 2.40 0.04
CA LEU A 96 -20.86 2.75 1.19
C LEU A 96 -20.21 3.90 1.99
N THR A 97 -18.90 3.79 2.23
CA THR A 97 -18.11 4.81 2.92
C THR A 97 -18.11 6.12 2.13
N PHE A 98 -17.95 6.06 0.81
CA PHE A 98 -17.98 7.23 -0.08
C PHE A 98 -19.34 7.93 -0.07
N PHE A 99 -20.44 7.20 -0.30
CA PHE A 99 -21.80 7.77 -0.29
C PHE A 99 -22.14 8.41 1.06
N TRP A 100 -21.76 7.74 2.15
CA TRP A 100 -21.91 8.32 3.48
C TRP A 100 -21.10 9.60 3.66
N GLY A 101 -19.84 9.61 3.21
CA GLY A 101 -18.99 10.81 3.21
C GLY A 101 -19.61 11.97 2.44
N VAL A 102 -20.18 11.71 1.26
CA VAL A 102 -20.89 12.72 0.44
C VAL A 102 -22.09 13.28 1.19
N ILE A 103 -22.94 12.42 1.77
CA ILE A 103 -24.10 12.82 2.56
C ILE A 103 -23.67 13.67 3.76
N HIS A 104 -22.61 13.26 4.46
CA HIS A 104 -22.11 13.98 5.62
C HIS A 104 -21.59 15.38 5.27
N ILE A 105 -20.82 15.50 4.18
CA ILE A 105 -20.34 16.80 3.67
C ILE A 105 -21.52 17.68 3.25
N TYR A 106 -22.53 17.09 2.62
CA TYR A 106 -23.74 17.83 2.22
C TYR A 106 -24.49 18.39 3.43
N VAL A 107 -24.65 17.60 4.50
CA VAL A 107 -25.26 18.07 5.76
C VAL A 107 -24.42 19.18 6.41
N LEU A 108 -23.09 19.05 6.44
CA LEU A 108 -22.19 20.10 6.92
C LEU A 108 -22.30 21.40 6.11
N PHE A 109 -22.43 21.29 4.80
CA PHE A 109 -22.65 22.43 3.93
C PHE A 109 -23.99 23.11 4.25
N LEU A 110 -25.08 22.35 4.38
CA LEU A 110 -26.40 22.87 4.72
C LEU A 110 -26.43 23.54 6.10
N LEU A 111 -25.70 22.99 7.08
CA LEU A 111 -25.55 23.59 8.43
C LEU A 111 -24.97 25.01 8.41
N ILE A 112 -24.32 25.41 7.33
CA ILE A 112 -23.76 26.75 7.15
C ILE A 112 -24.61 27.55 6.16
N ALA A 113 -24.88 26.98 4.99
CA ALA A 113 -25.52 27.68 3.88
C ALA A 113 -26.97 28.06 4.17
N PHE A 114 -27.74 27.16 4.80
CA PHE A 114 -29.16 27.37 5.03
C PHE A 114 -29.44 28.47 6.08
N PRO A 115 -28.83 28.46 7.28
CA PRO A 115 -28.98 29.56 8.23
C PRO A 115 -28.55 30.91 7.67
N VAL A 116 -27.44 30.95 6.92
CA VAL A 116 -26.94 32.17 6.29
C VAL A 116 -27.95 32.71 5.27
N ALA A 117 -28.50 31.84 4.41
CA ALA A 117 -29.51 32.23 3.44
C ALA A 117 -30.79 32.75 4.12
N SER A 118 -31.28 32.07 5.15
CA SER A 118 -32.47 32.51 5.92
C SER A 118 -32.23 33.86 6.61
N LEU A 119 -31.04 34.08 7.19
CA LEU A 119 -30.67 35.38 7.77
C LEU A 119 -30.63 36.50 6.72
N PHE A 120 -30.09 36.23 5.52
CA PHE A 120 -30.09 37.20 4.41
C PHE A 120 -31.51 37.56 3.96
N LEU A 121 -32.45 36.62 4.04
CA LEU A 121 -33.86 36.82 3.73
C LEU A 121 -34.65 37.45 4.89
N GLY A 122 -34.01 37.69 6.03
CA GLY A 122 -34.63 38.27 7.22
C GLY A 122 -35.40 37.29 8.10
N ASP A 123 -35.36 35.98 7.80
CA ASP A 123 -36.06 34.95 8.55
C ASP A 123 -35.17 34.32 9.62
N ILE A 124 -35.10 34.97 10.77
CA ILE A 124 -34.31 34.55 11.93
C ILE A 124 -34.86 33.24 12.52
N GLY A 125 -36.19 33.06 12.50
CA GLY A 125 -36.83 31.87 13.04
C GLY A 125 -36.44 30.62 12.27
N GLU A 126 -36.48 30.71 10.94
CA GLU A 126 -36.13 29.59 10.07
C GLU A 126 -34.62 29.28 10.09
N ALA A 127 -33.78 30.31 10.24
CA ALA A 127 -32.35 30.09 10.48
C ALA A 127 -32.10 29.23 11.71
N PHE A 128 -32.79 29.49 12.83
CA PHE A 128 -32.66 28.70 14.05
C PHE A 128 -33.29 27.31 13.93
N ASN A 129 -34.48 27.21 13.33
CA ASN A 129 -35.16 25.93 13.09
C ASN A 129 -34.30 24.96 12.29
N SER A 130 -33.57 25.45 11.29
CA SER A 130 -32.69 24.61 10.48
C SER A 130 -31.62 23.87 11.30
N TYR A 131 -31.10 24.50 12.36
CA TYR A 131 -30.16 23.85 13.28
C TYR A 131 -30.82 22.72 14.08
N ILE A 132 -32.08 22.88 14.48
CA ILE A 132 -32.84 21.86 15.21
C ILE A 132 -32.95 20.58 14.39
N PHE A 133 -33.07 20.66 13.06
CA PHE A 133 -33.15 19.49 12.18
C PHE A 133 -31.79 18.97 11.74
N LEU A 134 -30.86 19.85 11.37
CA LEU A 134 -29.58 19.46 10.77
C LEU A 134 -28.54 19.01 11.80
N LEU A 135 -28.51 19.59 13.01
CA LEU A 135 -27.53 19.20 14.04
C LEU A 135 -27.72 17.75 14.52
N PRO A 136 -28.95 17.26 14.80
CA PRO A 136 -29.15 15.86 15.16
C PRO A 136 -28.71 14.89 14.05
N ILE A 137 -28.97 15.22 12.77
CA ILE A 137 -28.55 14.41 11.62
C ILE A 137 -27.03 14.32 11.56
N TRP A 138 -26.34 15.45 11.70
CA TRP A 138 -24.88 15.48 11.74
C TRP A 138 -24.32 14.71 12.95
N CYS A 139 -24.87 14.94 14.15
CA CYS A 139 -24.48 14.24 15.38
C CYS A 139 -24.67 12.73 15.25
N PHE A 140 -25.81 12.28 14.73
CA PHE A 140 -26.07 10.85 14.48
C PHE A 140 -25.07 10.27 13.48
N SER A 141 -24.80 10.97 12.39
CA SER A 141 -23.76 10.61 11.41
C SER A 141 -22.38 10.50 12.07
N LYS A 142 -22.04 11.40 13.01
CA LYS A 142 -20.80 11.31 13.78
C LYS A 142 -20.77 10.11 14.72
N ILE A 143 -21.85 9.84 15.47
CA ILE A 143 -21.95 8.68 16.37
C ILE A 143 -21.78 7.37 15.60
N LEU A 144 -22.40 7.26 14.42
CA LEU A 144 -22.19 6.11 13.54
C LEU A 144 -20.72 5.94 13.17
N ASN A 145 -20.00 7.03 12.89
CA ASN A 145 -18.59 6.99 12.51
C ASN A 145 -17.63 6.72 13.66
N CYS A 146 -17.79 7.36 14.81
CA CYS A 146 -16.85 7.19 15.92
C CYS A 146 -17.19 5.98 16.81
N GLY A 147 -18.45 5.56 16.87
CA GLY A 147 -18.88 4.45 17.71
C GLY A 147 -19.07 3.14 16.95
N ILE A 148 -19.96 3.14 15.95
CA ILE A 148 -20.45 1.92 15.31
C ILE A 148 -19.45 1.40 14.26
N TRP A 149 -19.05 2.27 13.34
CA TRP A 149 -18.17 1.90 12.22
C TRP A 149 -16.83 1.27 12.64
N PRO A 150 -16.10 1.78 13.66
CA PRO A 150 -14.82 1.21 14.09
C PRO A 150 -14.97 -0.16 14.75
N TYR A 151 -16.17 -0.49 15.24
CA TYR A 151 -16.49 -1.81 15.79
C TYR A 151 -16.87 -2.82 14.70
N PHE A 152 -17.65 -2.39 13.69
CA PHE A 152 -18.09 -3.27 12.61
C PHE A 152 -17.02 -3.51 11.54
N ARG A 153 -16.27 -2.48 11.14
CA ARG A 153 -15.29 -2.55 10.04
C ARG A 153 -14.22 -3.63 10.24
N PRO A 154 -13.61 -3.83 11.43
CA PRO A 154 -12.58 -4.85 11.64
C PRO A 154 -13.07 -6.30 11.49
N ASN A 155 -14.39 -6.54 11.51
CA ASN A 155 -14.96 -7.86 11.29
C ASN A 155 -14.78 -8.33 9.84
N PHE A 156 -14.56 -7.40 8.91
CA PHE A 156 -14.27 -7.69 7.52
C PHE A 156 -12.76 -7.72 7.27
N LYS A 157 -12.26 -8.88 6.82
CA LYS A 157 -10.87 -9.10 6.42
C LYS A 157 -10.72 -8.74 4.93
N LEU A 158 -10.51 -7.45 4.66
CA LEU A 158 -10.51 -6.87 3.32
C LEU A 158 -9.12 -6.65 2.71
N ALA A 159 -8.08 -7.14 3.38
CA ALA A 159 -6.69 -6.94 2.97
C ALA A 159 -5.90 -8.24 3.14
N VAL A 160 -4.90 -8.44 2.28
CA VAL A 160 -3.85 -9.43 2.46
C VAL A 160 -2.77 -8.83 3.35
N ILE A 161 -2.35 -9.57 4.37
CA ILE A 161 -1.36 -9.08 5.34
C ILE A 161 -0.08 -9.89 5.20
N PHE A 162 1.02 -9.22 4.86
CA PHE A 162 2.36 -9.78 4.80
C PHE A 162 3.07 -9.49 6.11
N GLU A 163 3.48 -10.52 6.85
CA GLU A 163 4.15 -10.38 8.14
C GLU A 163 5.64 -10.69 8.01
N ARG A 164 6.45 -9.64 7.84
CA ARG A 164 7.91 -9.76 7.72
C ARG A 164 8.54 -10.55 8.87
N LYS A 165 8.09 -10.31 10.11
CA LYS A 165 8.65 -10.96 11.31
C LYS A 165 8.49 -12.48 11.34
N THR A 166 7.40 -13.00 10.78
CA THR A 166 7.05 -14.42 10.84
C THR A 166 7.21 -15.13 9.50
N GLY A 167 7.29 -14.39 8.40
CA GLY A 167 7.26 -14.94 7.03
C GLY A 167 5.86 -15.33 6.56
N ILE A 168 4.82 -15.04 7.35
CA ILE A 168 3.44 -15.46 7.06
C ILE A 168 2.71 -14.41 6.20
N VAL A 169 1.96 -14.89 5.22
CA VAL A 169 0.98 -14.14 4.44
C VAL A 169 -0.42 -14.56 4.90
N LYS A 170 -1.21 -13.58 5.36
CA LYS A 170 -2.60 -13.76 5.77
C LYS A 170 -3.50 -13.39 4.61
N VAL A 171 -4.12 -14.38 3.99
CA VAL A 171 -5.03 -14.19 2.86
C VAL A 171 -6.46 -14.38 3.35
N PRO A 172 -7.38 -13.41 3.16
CA PRO A 172 -8.78 -13.59 3.51
C PRO A 172 -9.40 -14.82 2.87
N ARG A 173 -10.16 -15.59 3.64
CA ARG A 173 -10.98 -16.70 3.12
C ARG A 173 -12.27 -16.16 2.49
N LYS A 174 -12.96 -17.02 1.74
CA LYS A 174 -14.28 -16.71 1.16
C LYS A 174 -15.21 -16.15 2.25
N GLY A 175 -15.85 -15.01 1.95
CA GLY A 175 -16.72 -14.28 2.88
C GLY A 175 -16.00 -13.36 3.88
N SER A 176 -14.67 -13.22 3.79
CA SER A 176 -13.87 -12.20 4.51
C SER A 176 -14.01 -12.22 6.04
N LYS A 177 -14.40 -13.35 6.66
CA LYS A 177 -14.53 -13.48 8.13
C LYS A 177 -13.27 -14.00 8.82
N SER A 178 -12.38 -14.67 8.09
CA SER A 178 -11.17 -15.30 8.63
C SER A 178 -10.02 -15.28 7.63
N PHE A 179 -8.82 -15.61 8.10
CA PHE A 179 -7.59 -15.68 7.30
C PHE A 179 -7.12 -17.12 7.10
N SER A 180 -6.55 -17.41 5.93
CA SER A 180 -5.56 -18.47 5.74
C SER A 180 -4.18 -17.91 6.08
N TYR A 181 -3.34 -18.71 6.76
CA TYR A 181 -1.99 -18.34 7.18
C TYR A 181 -1.02 -19.22 6.41
N LEU A 182 -0.32 -18.65 5.44
CA LEU A 182 0.52 -19.37 4.49
C LEU A 182 1.92 -18.76 4.48
N SER A 183 2.96 -19.54 4.20
CA SER A 183 4.32 -18.97 4.11
C SER A 183 4.48 -18.18 2.82
N PHE A 184 5.14 -17.02 2.86
CA PHE A 184 5.44 -16.23 1.66
C PHE A 184 6.25 -17.00 0.61
N GLU A 185 7.07 -17.94 1.08
CA GLU A 185 7.85 -18.83 0.23
C GLU A 185 6.96 -19.71 -0.67
N GLN A 186 5.73 -20.00 -0.25
CA GLN A 186 4.79 -20.86 -0.98
C GLN A 186 4.07 -20.15 -2.13
N PHE A 187 4.30 -18.86 -2.34
CA PHE A 187 3.64 -18.09 -3.39
C PHE A 187 4.55 -17.85 -4.59
N ASN A 188 3.96 -17.79 -5.78
CA ASN A 188 4.62 -17.39 -7.02
C ASN A 188 3.85 -16.22 -7.64
N ALA A 189 4.57 -15.26 -8.21
CA ALA A 189 3.97 -14.11 -8.90
C ALA A 189 3.73 -14.47 -10.38
N HIS A 190 2.48 -14.74 -10.74
CA HIS A 190 2.08 -15.08 -12.11
C HIS A 190 1.59 -13.85 -12.85
N TYR A 191 2.01 -13.68 -14.11
CA TYR A 191 1.60 -12.56 -14.97
C TYR A 191 0.09 -12.47 -15.14
N LYS A 192 -0.42 -11.25 -15.04
CA LYS A 192 -1.83 -10.93 -15.19
C LYS A 192 -1.99 -9.71 -16.09
N ALA A 193 -2.97 -9.78 -16.98
CA ALA A 193 -3.46 -8.63 -17.72
C ALA A 193 -4.96 -8.48 -17.46
N THR A 194 -5.42 -7.25 -17.24
CA THR A 194 -6.85 -6.93 -17.14
C THR A 194 -7.21 -5.85 -18.15
N HIS A 195 -8.45 -5.88 -18.61
CA HIS A 195 -8.94 -4.90 -19.59
C HIS A 195 -9.11 -3.53 -18.92
N ASN A 196 -8.58 -2.47 -19.55
CA ASN A 196 -8.92 -1.10 -19.19
C ASN A 196 -10.03 -0.57 -20.12
N PRO A 197 -11.27 -0.40 -19.61
CA PRO A 197 -12.38 0.05 -20.44
C PRO A 197 -12.25 1.50 -20.93
N LYS A 198 -11.35 2.31 -20.32
CA LYS A 198 -11.19 3.72 -20.69
C LYS A 198 -10.20 3.95 -21.83
N SER A 199 -9.09 3.20 -21.84
CA SER A 199 -7.99 3.43 -22.79
C SER A 199 -7.84 2.32 -23.83
N GLY A 200 -8.49 1.16 -23.66
CA GLY A 200 -8.31 -0.02 -24.52
C GLY A 200 -7.00 -0.78 -24.28
N PHE A 201 -5.93 -0.11 -23.85
CA PHE A 201 -4.68 -0.75 -23.42
C PHE A 201 -4.87 -1.62 -22.15
N PRO A 202 -4.20 -2.79 -22.05
CA PRO A 202 -4.32 -3.63 -20.87
C PRO A 202 -3.65 -2.99 -19.65
N HIS A 203 -4.23 -3.21 -18.47
CA HIS A 203 -3.52 -3.06 -17.21
C HIS A 203 -2.67 -4.31 -16.96
N ARG A 204 -1.39 -4.12 -16.68
CA ARG A 204 -0.43 -5.21 -16.51
C ARG A 204 -0.06 -5.37 -15.04
N GLY A 205 0.09 -6.61 -14.60
CA GLY A 205 0.14 -6.94 -13.19
C GLY A 205 0.62 -8.36 -12.90
N PHE A 206 0.42 -8.76 -11.65
CA PHE A 206 0.60 -10.15 -11.27
C PHE A 206 -0.43 -10.60 -10.23
N THR A 207 -0.66 -11.90 -10.24
CA THR A 207 -1.31 -12.63 -9.17
C THR A 207 -0.25 -13.35 -8.36
N LEU A 208 -0.09 -12.96 -7.10
CA LEU A 208 0.69 -13.71 -6.14
C LEU A 208 -0.13 -14.92 -5.68
N LEU A 209 0.09 -16.07 -6.32
CA LEU A 209 -0.70 -17.29 -6.16
C LEU A 209 0.05 -18.31 -5.30
N HIS A 210 -0.62 -18.87 -4.30
CA HIS A 210 -0.07 -19.99 -3.53
C HIS A 210 0.09 -21.22 -4.43
N TYR A 211 1.20 -21.95 -4.36
CA TYR A 211 1.58 -23.02 -5.30
C TYR A 211 0.55 -24.16 -5.44
N LYS A 212 -0.25 -24.43 -4.40
CA LYS A 212 -1.31 -25.47 -4.38
C LYS A 212 -2.72 -24.94 -4.15
N GLU A 213 -2.96 -24.29 -3.00
CA GLU A 213 -4.27 -23.70 -2.62
C GLU A 213 -4.76 -22.54 -3.51
N ASN A 214 -6.09 -22.39 -3.60
CA ASN A 214 -6.78 -21.25 -4.24
C ASN A 214 -6.74 -19.98 -3.36
N ARG A 215 -5.52 -19.54 -3.00
CA ARG A 215 -5.26 -18.35 -2.22
C ARG A 215 -4.31 -17.45 -2.99
N HIS A 216 -4.69 -16.20 -3.14
CA HIS A 216 -3.92 -15.26 -3.93
C HIS A 216 -4.09 -13.82 -3.47
N TYR A 217 -3.16 -12.98 -3.92
CA TYR A 217 -3.25 -11.53 -3.93
C TYR A 217 -3.11 -11.06 -5.38
N ASP A 218 -3.95 -10.12 -5.79
CA ASP A 218 -3.98 -9.60 -7.15
C ASP A 218 -3.63 -8.12 -7.18
N VAL A 219 -2.81 -7.75 -8.15
CA VAL A 219 -2.53 -6.35 -8.46
C VAL A 219 -2.37 -6.14 -9.96
N ALA A 220 -2.83 -5.01 -10.46
CA ALA A 220 -2.62 -4.57 -11.83
C ALA A 220 -2.42 -3.05 -11.86
N TYR A 221 -1.49 -2.61 -12.71
CA TYR A 221 -1.07 -1.23 -12.86
C TYR A 221 -1.39 -0.74 -14.27
N ASN A 222 -0.80 0.39 -14.67
CA ASN A 222 -0.85 0.86 -16.05
C ASN A 222 -0.27 -0.20 -17.03
N ASN A 223 -0.21 0.15 -18.31
CA ASN A 223 0.26 -0.75 -19.36
C ASN A 223 1.77 -1.09 -19.29
N GLU A 224 2.49 -0.75 -18.23
CA GLU A 224 3.94 -1.02 -18.10
C GLU A 224 4.20 -2.23 -17.19
N ILE A 225 5.07 -3.14 -17.63
CA ILE A 225 5.44 -4.30 -16.83
C ILE A 225 6.43 -3.93 -15.71
N THR A 226 7.20 -2.86 -15.88
CA THR A 226 8.12 -2.32 -14.86
C THR A 226 7.41 -2.06 -13.52
N CYS A 227 6.18 -1.56 -13.53
CA CYS A 227 5.39 -1.36 -12.30
C CYS A 227 5.12 -2.69 -11.57
N SER A 228 4.89 -3.77 -12.32
CA SER A 228 4.71 -5.12 -11.76
C SER A 228 6.01 -5.63 -11.13
N PHE A 229 7.15 -5.42 -11.80
CA PHE A 229 8.46 -5.75 -11.24
C PHE A 229 8.78 -4.95 -9.98
N HIS A 230 8.53 -3.64 -9.94
CA HIS A 230 8.73 -2.83 -8.74
C HIS A 230 7.91 -3.34 -7.56
N HIS A 231 6.62 -3.64 -7.77
CA HIS A 231 5.79 -4.15 -6.70
C HIS A 231 6.22 -5.55 -6.24
N TRP A 232 6.65 -6.41 -7.16
CA TRP A 232 7.16 -7.73 -6.81
C TRP A 232 8.47 -7.66 -6.03
N GLU A 233 9.42 -6.84 -6.45
CA GLU A 233 10.65 -6.58 -5.69
C GLU A 233 10.38 -5.94 -4.34
N LEU A 234 9.40 -5.05 -4.24
CA LEU A 234 8.98 -4.46 -2.97
C LEU A 234 8.46 -5.53 -2.00
N LEU A 235 7.62 -6.46 -2.47
CA LEU A 235 7.15 -7.58 -1.64
C LEU A 235 8.31 -8.49 -1.20
N GLN A 236 9.23 -8.80 -2.12
CA GLN A 236 10.39 -9.64 -1.83
C GLN A 236 11.33 -8.98 -0.81
N ASN A 237 11.69 -7.71 -1.03
CA ASN A 237 12.53 -6.94 -0.11
C ASN A 237 11.84 -6.79 1.25
N PHE A 238 10.53 -6.50 1.26
CA PHE A 238 9.77 -6.38 2.49
C PHE A 238 9.71 -7.69 3.28
N MET A 239 9.59 -8.84 2.63
CA MET A 239 9.51 -10.12 3.33
C MET A 239 10.88 -10.69 3.73
N ASP A 240 11.96 -10.33 3.03
CA ASP A 240 13.29 -10.83 3.32
C ASP A 240 13.93 -10.13 4.52
N VAL A 241 14.02 -10.85 5.64
CA VAL A 241 14.62 -10.34 6.88
C VAL A 241 16.15 -10.27 6.85
N THR A 242 16.80 -10.86 5.85
CA THR A 242 18.27 -10.83 5.73
C THR A 242 18.80 -9.53 5.15
N GLN A 243 17.92 -8.74 4.52
CA GLN A 243 18.23 -7.44 3.94
C GLN A 243 17.51 -6.33 4.70
N PRO A 244 18.08 -5.12 4.82
CA PRO A 244 17.32 -3.99 5.33
C PRO A 244 16.13 -3.71 4.41
N LEU A 245 15.08 -3.12 4.98
CA LEU A 245 14.00 -2.54 4.19
C LEU A 245 14.58 -1.59 3.14
N ALA A 246 14.00 -1.59 1.93
CA ALA A 246 14.39 -0.69 0.86
C ALA A 246 14.40 0.75 1.37
N ASP A 247 15.39 1.53 0.97
CA ASP A 247 15.47 2.92 1.41
C ASP A 247 14.58 3.79 0.52
N ILE A 248 13.29 3.77 0.81
CA ILE A 248 12.23 4.44 0.07
C ILE A 248 11.34 5.26 1.03
N PRO A 249 10.67 6.33 0.54
CA PRO A 249 9.88 7.22 1.39
C PRO A 249 8.82 6.49 2.24
N GLN A 250 8.20 5.47 1.65
CA GLN A 250 7.15 4.66 2.25
C GLN A 250 7.60 3.89 3.50
N PHE A 251 8.86 3.44 3.55
CA PHE A 251 9.38 2.66 4.67
C PHE A 251 9.99 3.51 5.77
N GLU A 252 10.20 4.82 5.56
CA GLU A 252 10.93 5.70 6.50
C GLU A 252 10.49 5.57 7.96
N TYR A 253 9.18 5.62 8.23
CA TYR A 253 8.65 5.51 9.59
C TYR A 253 9.02 4.17 10.25
N TYR A 254 9.12 3.11 9.45
CA TYR A 254 9.23 1.74 9.92
C TYR A 254 10.67 1.27 10.09
N ARG A 255 11.64 1.99 9.50
CA ARG A 255 13.05 1.61 9.51
C ARG A 255 13.62 1.45 10.92
N GLU A 256 13.24 2.33 11.85
CA GLU A 256 13.70 2.27 13.25
C GLU A 256 13.11 1.09 14.05
N PHE A 257 12.00 0.50 13.58
CA PHE A 257 11.30 -0.60 14.26
C PHE A 257 11.65 -1.99 13.69
N ASP A 258 12.34 -2.05 12.54
CA ASP A 258 12.82 -3.31 11.96
C ASP A 258 14.26 -3.57 12.38
N LYS A 259 14.53 -4.76 12.94
CA LYS A 259 15.82 -5.12 13.52
C LYS A 259 16.97 -5.01 12.51
N THR A 260 16.88 -5.71 11.38
CA THR A 260 17.91 -5.70 10.32
C THR A 260 18.12 -4.29 9.78
N THR A 261 17.04 -3.53 9.58
CA THR A 261 17.11 -2.17 9.06
C THR A 261 17.76 -1.22 10.05
N ALA A 262 17.39 -1.25 11.33
CA ALA A 262 17.95 -0.37 12.34
C ALA A 262 19.45 -0.65 12.59
N GLU A 263 19.86 -1.92 12.58
CA GLU A 263 21.28 -2.31 12.67
C GLU A 263 22.07 -1.81 11.45
N PHE A 264 21.52 -1.99 10.25
CA PHE A 264 22.12 -1.49 9.01
C PHE A 264 22.23 0.04 8.97
N ASP A 265 21.16 0.75 9.35
CA ASP A 265 21.12 2.21 9.38
C ASP A 265 22.15 2.78 10.36
N LYS A 266 22.28 2.17 11.55
CA LYS A 266 23.29 2.53 12.54
C LYS A 266 24.71 2.27 12.02
N ALA A 267 24.96 1.11 11.40
CA ALA A 267 26.28 0.75 10.86
C ALA A 267 26.73 1.66 9.72
N ASN A 268 25.79 2.23 8.96
CA ASN A 268 26.09 3.10 7.81
C ASN A 268 25.92 4.60 8.11
N GLY A 269 25.63 4.98 9.36
CA GLY A 269 25.42 6.38 9.75
C GLY A 269 24.25 7.04 9.02
N ARG A 270 23.21 6.29 8.67
CA ARG A 270 22.04 6.83 7.98
C ARG A 270 21.30 7.83 8.89
N PRO A 271 21.00 9.05 8.43
CA PRO A 271 20.20 10.01 9.20
C PRO A 271 18.79 9.46 9.51
N LYS A 272 18.34 9.60 10.75
CA LYS A 272 16.96 9.28 11.15
C LYS A 272 15.97 10.18 10.41
N TYR A 273 14.82 9.64 10.01
CA TYR A 273 13.75 10.36 9.30
C TYR A 273 14.21 11.01 7.99
N PHE A 274 15.20 10.41 7.32
CA PHE A 274 15.83 10.93 6.10
C PHE A 274 14.81 11.40 5.05
N TRP A 275 13.88 10.54 4.62
CA TRP A 275 12.89 10.89 3.61
C TRP A 275 11.91 11.99 4.05
N TYR A 276 11.81 12.28 5.36
CA TYR A 276 10.99 13.39 5.88
C TYR A 276 11.75 14.71 5.87
N ARG A 277 13.08 14.63 5.81
CA ARG A 277 14.00 15.76 5.98
C ARG A 277 14.62 16.22 4.65
N VAL A 278 14.55 15.42 3.60
CA VAL A 278 15.02 15.80 2.26
C VAL A 278 14.09 16.77 1.54
N GLU A 279 14.68 17.61 0.70
CA GLU A 279 13.92 18.51 -0.16
C GLU A 279 13.23 17.80 -1.32
N ARG A 280 12.19 18.44 -1.87
CA ARG A 280 11.47 17.94 -3.07
C ARG A 280 12.38 17.78 -4.28
N LYS A 281 13.46 18.56 -4.39
CA LYS A 281 14.44 18.47 -5.49
C LYS A 281 15.12 17.10 -5.52
N PHE A 282 15.46 16.55 -4.35
CA PHE A 282 16.05 15.21 -4.25
C PHE A 282 15.08 14.12 -4.72
N ALA A 283 13.81 14.19 -4.30
CA ALA A 283 12.79 13.26 -4.78
C ALA A 283 12.59 13.31 -6.31
N LYS A 284 12.68 14.51 -6.92
CA LYS A 284 12.65 14.66 -8.38
C LYS A 284 13.87 14.02 -9.06
N GLN A 285 15.05 14.13 -8.45
CA GLN A 285 16.27 13.48 -8.95
C GLN A 285 16.13 11.95 -8.92
N MET A 286 15.66 11.38 -7.81
CA MET A 286 15.35 9.95 -7.70
C MET A 286 14.39 9.47 -8.78
N ASN A 287 13.30 10.22 -9.01
CA ASN A 287 12.34 9.91 -10.06
C ASN A 287 12.97 9.96 -11.46
N LYS A 288 13.87 10.93 -11.72
CA LYS A 288 14.59 11.04 -12.99
C LYS A 288 15.47 9.81 -13.25
N GLU A 289 16.19 9.31 -12.23
CA GLU A 289 16.98 8.10 -12.37
C GLU A 289 16.11 6.85 -12.58
N ALA A 290 14.96 6.77 -11.90
CA ALA A 290 14.03 5.66 -12.07
C ALA A 290 13.42 5.62 -13.48
N LEU A 291 13.09 6.80 -14.02
CA LEU A 291 12.63 6.96 -15.41
C LEU A 291 13.69 6.54 -16.44
N LYS A 292 14.97 6.82 -16.19
CA LYS A 292 16.05 6.36 -17.08
C LYS A 292 16.15 4.84 -17.09
N LEU A 293 16.12 4.21 -15.91
CA LEU A 293 16.15 2.75 -15.79
C LEU A 293 14.94 2.09 -16.43
N SER A 294 13.74 2.65 -16.24
CA SER A 294 12.53 2.13 -16.89
C SER A 294 12.64 2.17 -18.43
N LYS A 295 13.23 3.24 -18.98
CA LYS A 295 13.52 3.32 -20.42
C LYS A 295 14.56 2.30 -20.88
N GLU A 296 15.63 2.11 -20.10
CA GLU A 296 16.65 1.11 -20.39
C GLU A 296 16.10 -0.32 -20.31
N PHE A 297 15.11 -0.56 -19.44
CA PHE A 297 14.50 -1.87 -19.28
C PHE A 297 13.83 -2.37 -20.56
N ASP A 298 13.22 -1.46 -21.34
CA ASP A 298 12.33 -1.76 -22.48
C ASP A 298 11.13 -2.62 -22.08
N ASN A 299 10.01 -1.96 -21.76
CA ASN A 299 8.82 -2.62 -21.24
C ASN A 299 8.20 -3.65 -22.20
N GLU A 300 8.28 -3.42 -23.51
CA GLU A 300 7.65 -4.30 -24.50
C GLU A 300 8.51 -5.54 -24.75
N GLU A 301 9.82 -5.34 -24.92
CA GLU A 301 10.76 -6.45 -25.09
C GLU A 301 10.76 -7.37 -23.87
N GLN A 302 10.81 -6.81 -22.66
CA GLN A 302 10.86 -7.64 -21.44
C GLN A 302 9.52 -8.30 -21.14
N LEU A 303 8.40 -7.74 -21.59
CA LEU A 303 7.12 -8.43 -21.55
C LEU A 303 7.13 -9.65 -22.48
N ASP A 304 7.58 -9.51 -23.73
CA ASP A 304 7.72 -10.66 -24.64
C ASP A 304 8.63 -11.72 -24.02
N ASN A 305 9.77 -11.31 -23.48
CA ASN A 305 10.70 -12.23 -22.82
C ASN A 305 10.03 -13.00 -21.67
N LEU A 306 9.23 -12.31 -20.83
CA LEU A 306 8.50 -12.96 -19.75
C LEU A 306 7.50 -13.99 -20.26
N LEU A 307 6.69 -13.60 -21.24
CA LEU A 307 5.63 -14.46 -21.79
C LEU A 307 6.18 -15.68 -22.52
N MET A 308 7.32 -15.52 -23.19
CA MET A 308 8.00 -16.57 -23.96
C MET A 308 8.96 -17.41 -23.11
N GLY A 309 9.09 -17.12 -21.81
CA GLY A 309 10.03 -17.82 -20.91
C GLY A 309 11.51 -17.57 -21.25
N LYS A 310 11.82 -16.48 -21.96
CA LYS A 310 13.19 -16.06 -22.26
C LYS A 310 13.81 -15.36 -21.05
N PRO A 311 15.15 -15.26 -20.97
CA PRO A 311 15.82 -14.50 -19.92
C PRO A 311 15.35 -13.04 -19.88
N ILE A 312 15.02 -12.55 -18.69
CA ILE A 312 14.70 -11.13 -18.46
C ILE A 312 15.99 -10.35 -18.25
N LYS A 313 16.10 -9.19 -18.91
CA LYS A 313 17.20 -8.24 -18.69
C LYS A 313 17.23 -7.82 -17.23
N LYS A 314 18.38 -7.99 -16.58
CA LYS A 314 18.62 -7.46 -15.22
C LYS A 314 19.34 -6.14 -15.32
N LEU A 315 18.85 -5.14 -14.60
CA LEU A 315 19.45 -3.82 -14.47
C LEU A 315 20.37 -3.77 -13.25
N ASN A 316 21.37 -2.91 -13.35
CA ASN A 316 22.22 -2.51 -12.24
C ASN A 316 21.89 -1.05 -11.90
N PRO A 317 20.94 -0.80 -10.98
CA PRO A 317 20.52 0.55 -10.66
C PRO A 317 21.67 1.33 -10.00
N PRO A 318 21.75 2.66 -10.21
CA PRO A 318 22.73 3.50 -9.53
C PRO A 318 22.65 3.36 -8.00
N GLU A 319 23.78 3.54 -7.32
CA GLU A 319 23.87 3.40 -5.87
C GLU A 319 22.93 4.34 -5.09
N ILE A 320 22.44 5.42 -5.71
CA ILE A 320 21.44 6.33 -5.13
C ILE A 320 20.18 5.60 -4.65
N PHE A 321 19.80 4.48 -5.28
CA PHE A 321 18.64 3.67 -4.84
C PHE A 321 18.93 2.83 -3.60
N LYS A 322 20.20 2.50 -3.35
CA LYS A 322 20.65 1.71 -2.21
C LYS A 322 21.04 2.58 -1.03
N PHE A 323 21.65 3.73 -1.29
CA PHE A 323 22.19 4.65 -0.30
C PHE A 323 21.75 6.11 -0.58
N PRO A 324 20.44 6.41 -0.66
CA PRO A 324 19.96 7.73 -1.10
C PRO A 324 20.49 8.87 -0.22
N TRP A 325 20.70 8.63 1.08
CA TRP A 325 21.21 9.65 2.01
C TRP A 325 22.62 10.12 1.74
N LYS A 326 23.42 9.37 0.96
CA LYS A 326 24.76 9.79 0.55
C LYS A 326 24.75 10.84 -0.56
N TYR A 327 23.61 11.02 -1.23
CA TYR A 327 23.47 11.90 -2.41
C TYR A 327 22.56 13.10 -2.15
N ALA A 328 21.99 13.22 -0.95
CA ALA A 328 21.17 14.37 -0.59
C ALA A 328 22.06 15.51 -0.07
N GLU A 329 22.01 16.66 -0.76
CA GLU A 329 22.80 17.85 -0.39
C GLU A 329 22.29 18.52 0.89
N ASN A 330 20.97 18.67 1.02
CA ASN A 330 20.32 19.37 2.13
C ASN A 330 19.37 18.43 2.87
N ILE A 331 19.73 18.09 4.11
CA ILE A 331 18.89 17.32 5.03
C ILE A 331 18.52 18.23 6.20
N LYS A 332 17.23 18.57 6.30
CA LYS A 332 16.70 19.41 7.39
C LYS A 332 17.05 18.82 8.76
N PRO A 333 17.16 19.61 9.84
CA PRO A 333 17.38 19.07 11.18
C PRO A 333 16.17 18.23 11.65
N GLU A 334 16.42 17.25 12.52
CA GLU A 334 15.37 16.37 13.05
C GLU A 334 14.29 17.16 13.83
N SER A 335 14.67 18.26 14.48
CA SER A 335 13.77 19.15 15.23
C SER A 335 12.68 19.82 14.39
N GLU A 336 12.83 19.86 13.06
CA GLU A 336 11.80 20.39 12.16
C GLU A 336 10.68 19.38 11.86
N ILE A 337 10.89 18.09 12.16
CA ILE A 337 9.90 17.05 11.91
C ILE A 337 8.84 17.07 13.02
N LYS A 338 7.60 17.36 12.63
CA LYS A 338 6.43 17.32 13.52
C LYS A 338 5.55 16.15 13.12
N PHE A 339 5.42 15.18 14.02
CA PHE A 339 4.50 14.07 13.87
C PHE A 339 3.11 14.41 14.42
N GLY A 340 2.08 13.95 13.72
CA GLY A 340 0.69 14.03 14.16
C GLY A 340 -0.08 15.22 13.59
N LYS A 341 -1.39 15.20 13.84
CA LYS A 341 -2.32 16.24 13.38
C LYS A 341 -2.10 17.54 14.16
N THR A 342 -1.96 18.66 13.47
CA THR A 342 -2.08 20.02 14.04
C THR A 342 -3.46 20.24 14.67
N ALA A 343 -3.62 21.25 15.52
CA ALA A 343 -4.93 21.57 16.13
C ALA A 343 -6.01 21.79 15.05
N TRP A 344 -5.69 22.51 13.98
CA TRP A 344 -6.58 22.68 12.83
C TRP A 344 -6.90 21.36 12.13
N GLN A 345 -5.92 20.49 11.90
CA GLN A 345 -6.17 19.17 11.31
C GLN A 345 -6.99 18.25 12.22
N LYS A 346 -6.81 18.34 13.54
CA LYS A 346 -7.65 17.63 14.53
C LYS A 346 -9.08 18.14 14.46
N PHE A 347 -9.27 19.46 14.41
CA PHE A 347 -10.58 20.10 14.28
C PHE A 347 -11.28 19.73 12.96
N THR A 348 -10.59 19.82 11.83
CA THR A 348 -11.19 19.45 10.53
C THR A 348 -11.44 17.95 10.42
N SER A 349 -10.57 17.09 10.97
CA SER A 349 -10.84 15.65 11.08
C SER A 349 -12.02 15.36 12.01
N PHE A 350 -12.20 16.14 13.07
CA PHE A 350 -13.35 16.04 13.96
C PHE A 350 -14.64 16.44 13.26
N LEU A 351 -14.63 17.49 12.43
CA LEU A 351 -15.80 17.88 11.65
C LEU A 351 -16.15 16.84 10.58
N MET A 352 -15.13 16.28 9.92
CA MET A 352 -15.29 15.30 8.85
C MET A 352 -15.51 13.88 9.37
N ILE A 353 -15.81 12.95 8.47
CA ILE A 353 -15.73 11.51 8.74
C ILE A 353 -14.31 11.05 8.41
N ASP A 354 -13.63 10.37 9.35
CA ASP A 354 -12.41 9.59 9.02
C ASP A 354 -12.81 8.43 8.08
N LEU A 355 -12.79 8.67 6.76
CA LEU A 355 -13.16 7.71 5.70
C LEU A 355 -12.08 6.62 5.51
#